data_AF-A0A383CR78-F1
#
_entry.id   AF-A0A383CR78-F1
#
_cell.length_a   1.000
_cell.length_b   1.000
_cell.length_c   1.000
_cell.angle_alpha   90.00
_cell.angle_beta   90.00
_cell.angle_gamma   90.00
#
_symmetry.space_group_name_H-M   'P 1'
#
loop_
_entity.id
_entity.type
_entity.pdbx_description
1 polymer ?
#
loop_
_entity_poly.entity_id
_entity_poly.type
_entity_poly.pdbx_seq_one_letter_code
_entity_poly.pdbx_strand_id
1 'polypeptide(L)'
;MKTYKEFRKSIGFPVKERKVEEVIRSEKPLKEDVVDQLRSVVKKKKEADIKFKSGTSVPIDPESAKTILKTFDTLNSSKKKKMQDNMNKDTKSFLKILDFAFSNAK
;
A
#
# COMPACT_ATOMS: atom_id res chain seq x y z
N MET A 1 24.22 11.20 -31.67
CA MET A 1 24.05 11.93 -30.38
C MET A 1 24.46 10.98 -29.25
N LYS A 2 25.37 11.40 -28.36
CA LYS A 2 25.73 10.59 -27.19
C LYS A 2 24.59 10.62 -26.18
N THR A 3 24.27 9.50 -25.57
CA THR A 3 23.25 9.47 -24.52
C THR A 3 23.74 10.22 -23.28
N TYR A 4 22.82 10.74 -22.48
CA TYR A 4 23.14 11.45 -21.24
C TYR A 4 24.04 10.62 -20.29
N LYS A 5 23.90 9.30 -20.31
CA LYS A 5 24.71 8.36 -19.52
C LYS A 5 26.17 8.33 -19.99
N GLU A 6 26.40 8.35 -21.30
CA GLU A 6 27.75 8.33 -21.90
C GLU A 6 28.47 9.66 -21.70
N PHE A 7 27.76 10.79 -21.81
CA PHE A 7 28.31 12.12 -21.54
C PHE A 7 28.79 12.25 -20.09
N ARG A 8 28.00 11.76 -19.13
CA ARG A 8 28.37 11.80 -17.70
C ARG A 8 29.59 10.93 -17.37
N LYS A 9 29.75 9.79 -18.07
CA LYS A 9 30.93 8.94 -17.93
C LYS A 9 32.19 9.59 -18.50
N SER A 10 32.09 10.33 -19.62
CA SER A 10 33.26 10.97 -20.23
C SER A 10 33.81 12.15 -19.43
N ILE A 11 32.99 12.80 -18.60
CA ILE A 11 33.39 13.93 -17.74
C ILE A 11 33.84 13.50 -16.34
N GLY A 12 34.06 12.20 -16.10
CA GLY A 12 34.57 11.69 -14.82
C GLY A 12 33.58 11.76 -13.65
N PHE A 13 32.28 11.99 -13.91
CA PHE A 13 31.27 12.01 -12.86
C PHE A 13 30.99 10.58 -12.36
N PRO A 14 31.09 10.29 -11.05
CA PRO A 14 30.79 8.98 -10.52
C PRO A 14 29.30 8.67 -10.72
N VAL A 15 29.01 7.75 -11.62
CA VAL A 15 27.66 7.19 -11.79
C VAL A 15 27.47 6.17 -10.67
N LYS A 16 27.07 6.64 -9.49
CA LYS A 16 26.61 5.76 -8.42
C LYS A 16 25.35 5.06 -8.94
N GLU A 17 25.47 3.78 -9.26
CA GLU A 17 24.34 2.91 -9.51
C GLU A 17 23.52 2.87 -8.22
N ARG A 18 22.51 3.75 -8.10
CA ARG A 18 21.45 3.52 -7.14
C ARG A 18 20.80 2.22 -7.61
N LYS A 19 21.04 1.13 -6.86
CA LYS A 19 20.09 0.02 -6.80
C LYS A 19 18.74 0.65 -6.48
N VAL A 20 17.96 0.90 -7.53
CA VAL A 20 16.52 1.04 -7.39
C VAL A 20 16.14 -0.36 -6.96
N GLU A 21 15.86 -0.55 -5.67
CA GLU A 21 15.08 -1.70 -5.24
C GLU A 21 13.83 -1.67 -6.12
N GLU A 22 13.80 -2.56 -7.11
CA GLU A 22 12.59 -2.85 -7.86
C GLU A 22 11.59 -3.31 -6.81
N VAL A 23 10.77 -2.37 -6.36
CA VAL A 23 9.50 -2.68 -5.73
C VAL A 23 8.75 -3.42 -6.82
N ILE A 24 8.84 -4.75 -6.77
CA ILE A 24 8.15 -5.69 -7.65
C ILE A 24 6.69 -5.30 -7.57
N ARG A 25 6.27 -4.47 -8.53
CA ARG A 25 4.90 -4.06 -8.70
C ARG A 25 4.25 -5.26 -9.35
N SER A 26 3.90 -6.25 -8.53
CA SER A 26 3.13 -7.39 -8.99
C SER A 26 1.87 -6.80 -9.62
N GLU A 27 1.77 -6.88 -10.94
CA GLU A 27 0.54 -6.64 -11.69
C GLU A 27 -0.41 -7.78 -11.35
N LYS A 28 -0.89 -7.78 -10.11
CA LYS A 28 -2.03 -8.61 -9.73
C LYS A 28 -3.23 -8.00 -10.44
N PRO A 29 -4.08 -8.84 -11.07
CA PRO A 29 -5.31 -8.37 -11.67
C PRO A 29 -6.07 -7.54 -10.63
N LEU A 30 -6.64 -6.41 -11.05
CA LEU A 30 -7.44 -5.48 -10.26
C LEU A 30 -8.73 -6.16 -9.76
N LYS A 31 -8.59 -7.23 -8.98
CA LYS A 31 -9.58 -7.61 -8.00
C LYS A 31 -9.50 -6.50 -6.97
N GLU A 32 -10.58 -5.75 -6.77
CA GLU A 32 -10.63 -4.63 -5.82
C GLU A 32 -10.39 -5.12 -4.39
N ASP A 33 -9.13 -5.40 -4.07
CA ASP A 33 -8.70 -5.82 -2.75
C ASP A 33 -8.45 -4.58 -1.91
N VAL A 34 -9.02 -4.57 -0.71
CA VAL A 34 -8.92 -3.43 0.21
C VAL A 34 -7.46 -3.08 0.50
N VAL A 35 -6.53 -4.06 0.57
CA VAL A 35 -5.11 -3.77 0.85
C VAL A 35 -4.49 -2.95 -0.29
N ASP A 36 -4.81 -3.29 -1.54
CA ASP A 36 -4.29 -2.57 -2.71
C ASP A 36 -4.95 -1.18 -2.85
N GLN A 37 -6.21 -1.04 -2.45
CA GLN A 37 -6.88 0.26 -2.33
C GLN A 37 -6.20 1.13 -1.26
N LEU A 38 -5.94 0.60 -0.06
CA LEU A 38 -5.23 1.31 1.02
C LEU A 38 -3.84 1.76 0.60
N ARG A 39 -3.07 0.90 -0.09
CA ARG A 39 -1.77 1.28 -0.66
C ARG A 39 -1.88 2.43 -1.65
N SER A 40 -2.95 2.46 -2.43
CA SER A 40 -3.22 3.53 -3.39
C SER A 40 -3.54 4.86 -2.70
N VAL A 41 -4.31 4.83 -1.61
CA VAL A 41 -4.59 6.02 -0.77
C VAL A 41 -3.28 6.61 -0.23
N VAL A 42 -2.44 5.77 0.39
CA VAL A 42 -1.15 6.20 0.95
C VAL A 42 -0.24 6.78 -0.14
N LYS A 43 -0.20 6.13 -1.32
CA LYS A 43 0.60 6.60 -2.45
C LYS A 43 0.11 7.94 -3.01
N LYS A 44 -1.21 8.12 -3.13
CA LYS A 44 -1.82 9.36 -3.66
C LYS A 44 -1.81 10.50 -2.63
N LYS A 45 -1.67 10.19 -1.33
CA LYS A 45 -1.74 11.15 -0.21
C LYS A 45 -3.04 11.96 -0.24
N LYS A 46 -4.13 11.32 -0.64
CA LYS A 46 -5.47 11.91 -0.68
C LYS A 46 -6.46 10.91 -0.14
N GLU A 47 -7.48 11.41 0.53
CA GLU A 47 -8.63 10.61 0.95
C GLU A 47 -9.27 9.92 -0.26
N ALA A 48 -9.72 8.68 -0.08
CA ALA A 48 -10.50 7.97 -1.08
C ALA A 48 -11.47 6.98 -0.43
N ASP A 49 -12.53 6.66 -1.15
CA ASP A 49 -13.48 5.63 -0.75
C ASP A 49 -12.91 4.23 -0.98
N ILE A 50 -12.88 3.43 0.08
CA ILE A 50 -12.56 2.01 0.02
C ILE A 50 -13.85 1.25 -0.25
N LYS A 51 -13.91 0.53 -1.38
CA LYS A 51 -15.03 -0.32 -1.74
C LYS A 51 -14.85 -1.74 -1.18
N PHE A 52 -15.91 -2.28 -0.61
CA PHE A 52 -15.96 -3.64 -0.07
C PHE A 52 -16.73 -4.59 -0.99
N LYS A 53 -16.59 -5.91 -0.78
CA LYS A 53 -17.34 -6.92 -1.54
C LYS A 53 -18.85 -6.85 -1.30
N SER A 54 -19.28 -6.30 -0.16
CA SER A 54 -20.69 -6.00 0.11
C SER A 54 -21.29 -4.93 -0.81
N GLY A 55 -20.45 -4.19 -1.55
CA GLY A 55 -20.85 -3.02 -2.33
C GLY A 55 -20.89 -1.73 -1.51
N THR A 56 -20.71 -1.79 -0.19
CA THR A 56 -20.58 -0.59 0.63
C THR A 56 -19.18 0.02 0.49
N SER A 57 -19.03 1.29 0.89
CA SER A 57 -17.74 1.96 0.91
C SER A 57 -17.56 2.83 2.15
N VAL A 58 -16.31 3.13 2.49
CA VAL A 58 -15.93 4.03 3.58
C VAL A 58 -14.80 4.97 3.12
N PRO A 59 -14.91 6.28 3.34
CA PRO A 59 -13.81 7.20 3.11
C PRO A 59 -12.69 6.94 4.12
N ILE A 60 -11.45 6.90 3.64
CA ILE A 60 -10.28 6.72 4.49
C ILE A 60 -9.19 7.74 4.14
N ASP A 61 -8.65 8.39 5.17
CA ASP A 61 -7.53 9.30 5.01
C ASP A 61 -6.19 8.53 4.88
N PRO A 62 -5.14 9.17 4.33
CA PRO A 62 -3.84 8.53 4.14
C PRO A 62 -3.13 8.10 5.43
N GLU A 63 -3.37 8.76 6.56
CA GLU A 63 -2.72 8.41 7.82
C GLU A 63 -3.34 7.15 8.43
N SER A 64 -4.67 7.08 8.47
CA SER A 64 -5.41 5.88 8.86
C SER A 64 -5.05 4.68 7.98
N ALA A 65 -5.00 4.87 6.66
CA ALA A 65 -4.60 3.82 5.72
C ALA A 65 -3.16 3.32 5.99
N LYS A 66 -2.23 4.24 6.29
CA LYS A 66 -0.85 3.91 6.66
C LYS A 66 -0.78 3.12 7.96
N THR A 67 -1.58 3.46 8.97
CA THR A 67 -1.65 2.74 10.24
C THR A 67 -2.15 1.32 10.04
N ILE A 68 -3.23 1.13 9.27
CA ILE A 68 -3.75 -0.21 8.94
C ILE A 68 -2.68 -1.04 8.22
N LEU A 69 -2.00 -0.47 7.22
CA LEU A 69 -0.95 -1.19 6.48
C LEU A 69 0.23 -1.58 7.37
N LYS A 70 0.65 -0.70 8.28
CA LYS A 70 1.70 -1.03 9.26
C LYS A 70 1.29 -2.23 10.13
N THR A 71 0.09 -2.20 10.71
CA THR A 71 -0.41 -3.33 11.50
C THR A 71 -0.55 -4.58 10.64
N PHE A 72 -1.02 -4.46 9.40
CA PHE A 72 -1.09 -5.57 8.47
C PHE A 72 0.29 -6.19 8.24
N ASP A 73 1.32 -5.37 8.00
CA ASP A 73 2.66 -5.83 7.67
C ASP A 73 3.38 -6.52 8.85
N THR A 74 3.07 -6.17 10.10
CA THR A 74 3.64 -6.82 11.31
C THR A 74 3.06 -8.22 11.58
N LEU A 75 1.90 -8.56 11.01
CA LEU A 75 1.25 -9.85 11.20
C LEU A 75 1.93 -10.98 10.41
N ASN A 76 1.81 -12.20 10.91
CA ASN A 76 2.20 -13.40 10.16
C ASN A 76 1.22 -13.71 9.01
N SER A 77 1.60 -14.58 8.07
CA SER A 77 0.83 -14.87 6.84
C SER A 77 -0.62 -15.31 7.11
N SER A 78 -0.85 -16.16 8.11
CA SER A 78 -2.18 -16.62 8.50
C SER A 78 -3.05 -15.47 9.01
N LYS A 79 -2.51 -14.63 9.92
CA LYS A 79 -3.20 -13.46 10.46
C LYS A 79 -3.43 -12.37 9.41
N LYS A 80 -2.47 -12.16 8.50
CA LYS A 80 -2.61 -11.27 7.33
C LYS A 80 -3.80 -11.67 6.48
N LYS A 81 -3.89 -12.95 6.08
CA LYS A 81 -5.02 -13.46 5.30
C LYS A 81 -6.36 -13.22 6.01
N LYS A 82 -6.43 -13.51 7.32
CA LYS A 82 -7.66 -13.29 8.11
C LYS A 82 -8.04 -11.80 8.20
N MET A 83 -7.07 -10.92 8.39
CA MET A 83 -7.29 -9.46 8.41
C MET A 83 -7.78 -8.96 7.05
N GLN A 84 -7.14 -9.40 5.96
CA GLN A 84 -7.53 -9.08 4.59
C GLN A 84 -8.94 -9.58 4.26
N ASP A 85 -9.27 -10.82 4.62
CA ASP A 85 -10.60 -11.39 4.40
C ASP A 85 -11.68 -10.58 5.16
N ASN A 86 -11.39 -10.13 6.38
CA ASN A 86 -12.30 -9.29 7.17
C ASN A 86 -12.44 -7.87 6.60
N MET A 87 -11.33 -7.23 6.17
CA MET A 87 -11.36 -5.89 5.59
C MET A 87 -12.19 -5.86 4.30
N ASN A 88 -12.08 -6.90 3.47
CA ASN A 88 -12.81 -6.99 2.20
C ASN A 88 -14.32 -7.23 2.35
N LYS A 89 -14.81 -7.60 3.54
CA LYS A 89 -16.16 -8.13 3.73
C LYS A 89 -17.23 -7.03 3.67
N ASP A 90 -17.21 -6.14 4.66
CA ASP A 90 -18.21 -5.11 4.87
C ASP A 90 -17.64 -3.98 5.75
N THR A 91 -18.35 -2.85 5.78
CA THR A 91 -18.01 -1.67 6.58
C THR A 91 -17.79 -1.98 8.05
N LYS A 92 -18.64 -2.82 8.66
CA LYS A 92 -18.56 -3.14 10.10
C LYS A 92 -17.29 -3.91 10.42
N SER A 93 -16.93 -4.87 9.57
CA SER A 93 -15.72 -5.67 9.70
C SER A 93 -14.48 -4.83 9.47
N PHE A 94 -14.52 -3.92 8.49
CA PHE A 94 -13.44 -2.97 8.25
C PHE A 94 -13.20 -2.02 9.44
N LEU A 95 -14.24 -1.43 10.02
CA LEU A 95 -14.11 -0.52 11.18
C LEU A 95 -13.52 -1.23 12.41
N LYS A 96 -13.81 -2.51 12.61
CA LYS A 96 -13.14 -3.30 13.66
C LYS A 96 -11.64 -3.47 13.42
N ILE A 97 -11.24 -3.63 12.16
CA ILE A 97 -9.82 -3.72 11.80
C ILE A 97 -9.15 -2.35 11.96
N LEU A 98 -9.84 -1.27 11.63
CA LEU A 98 -9.38 0.10 11.87
C LEU A 98 -9.11 0.32 13.37
N ASP A 99 -10.09 0.04 14.22
CA ASP A 99 -9.97 0.15 15.69
C ASP A 99 -8.83 -0.72 16.25
N PHE A 100 -8.71 -1.96 15.76
CA PHE A 100 -7.60 -2.84 16.10
C PHE A 100 -6.25 -2.25 15.69
N ALA A 101 -6.12 -1.70 14.48
CA ALA A 101 -4.88 -1.11 14.00
C ALA A 101 -4.45 0.09 14.86
N PHE A 102 -5.37 0.99 15.19
CA PHE A 102 -5.09 2.13 16.08
C PHE A 102 -4.72 1.68 17.50
N SER A 103 -5.38 0.65 18.03
CA SER A 103 -5.05 0.08 19.33
C SER A 103 -3.64 -0.53 19.39
N ASN A 104 -3.15 -1.07 18.27
CA ASN A 104 -1.82 -1.67 18.15
C ASN A 104 -0.75 -0.69 17.63
N ALA A 105 -1.12 0.56 17.31
CA ALA A 105 -0.18 1.58 16.84
C ALA A 105 0.52 2.33 17.98
N LYS A 106 0.17 2.02 19.23
CA LYS A 106 0.81 2.57 20.45
C LYS A 106 2.19 1.98 20.68
#